data_AF-A0A535BV38-F1
#
_entry.id   AF-A0A535BV38-F1
#
_cell.length_a   1.000
_cell.length_b   1.000
_cell.length_c   1.000
_cell.angle_alpha   90.00
_cell.angle_beta   90.00
_cell.angle_gamma   90.00
#
_symmetry.space_group_name_H-M   'P 1'
#
loop_
_entity.id
_entity.type
_entity.pdbx_description
1 polymer ?
#
loop_
_entity_poly.entity_id
_entity_poly.type
_entity_poly.pdbx_seq_one_letter_code
_entity_poly.pdbx_strand_id
1 'polypeptide(L)'
;MTATLSNRTLPNVLLLAVALVVVVCAPTGTAASGVTSSVSPPDPSNATFKIERDTVALVNGRAEREAAPGSATKVTTTLADPRASGDVDGDGRPDTVVILIYQPGGSGTFFYVAALLNVRGGVTTTPAVLLGDRIKVTGVKLDGRTIVVDVLDRTAGQPLSESPSVASTKRFVVDRGALVAQ
;
A
#
# COMPACT_ATOMS: atom_id res chain seq x y z
N MET A 1 13.09 1.71 -100.03
CA MET A 1 13.47 0.28 -100.10
C MET A 1 14.97 0.21 -100.05
N THR A 2 15.55 -0.35 -98.97
CA THR A 2 16.86 -1.05 -98.88
C THR A 2 17.39 -0.92 -97.46
N ALA A 3 17.36 -2.00 -96.70
CA ALA A 3 18.26 -2.20 -95.57
C ALA A 3 18.74 -3.66 -95.60
N THR A 4 20.05 -3.77 -95.61
CA THR A 4 20.89 -4.93 -95.91
C THR A 4 20.93 -5.91 -94.74
N LEU A 5 20.83 -7.21 -95.04
CA LEU A 5 21.12 -8.32 -94.12
C LEU A 5 22.63 -8.45 -93.89
N SER A 6 23.06 -8.65 -92.64
CA SER A 6 24.31 -9.33 -92.33
C SER A 6 24.21 -10.14 -91.04
N ASN A 7 24.95 -11.22 -91.01
CA ASN A 7 24.67 -12.50 -90.37
C ASN A 7 25.68 -12.79 -89.24
N ARG A 8 25.28 -13.71 -88.33
CA ARG A 8 26.11 -14.49 -87.36
C ARG A 8 26.49 -13.75 -86.08
N THR A 9 26.33 -14.29 -84.87
CA THR A 9 26.72 -15.63 -84.35
C THR A 9 25.92 -16.02 -83.09
N LEU A 10 25.54 -17.30 -82.94
CA LEU A 10 25.11 -17.96 -81.68
C LEU A 10 26.36 -18.36 -80.85
N PRO A 11 26.26 -18.94 -79.63
CA PRO A 11 25.33 -18.76 -78.50
C PRO A 11 26.14 -18.49 -77.19
N ASN A 12 25.49 -18.09 -76.09
CA ASN A 12 25.99 -18.52 -74.76
C ASN A 12 24.91 -18.41 -73.69
N VAL A 13 24.61 -19.58 -73.14
CA VAL A 13 23.81 -19.80 -71.95
C VAL A 13 24.55 -19.17 -70.76
N LEU A 14 23.87 -18.31 -70.01
CA LEU A 14 24.25 -18.02 -68.64
C LEU A 14 22.97 -17.85 -67.81
N LEU A 15 22.58 -18.92 -67.12
CA LEU A 15 21.63 -18.83 -66.02
C LEU A 15 22.22 -17.89 -64.96
N LEU A 16 21.65 -16.70 -64.79
CA LEU A 16 21.81 -15.92 -63.57
C LEU A 16 20.63 -16.25 -62.66
N ALA A 17 20.88 -17.09 -61.67
CA ALA A 17 20.02 -17.21 -60.50
C ALA A 17 20.05 -15.88 -59.75
N VAL A 18 18.96 -15.11 -59.83
CA VAL A 18 18.77 -13.91 -59.01
C VAL A 18 18.43 -14.38 -57.61
N ALA A 19 19.43 -14.41 -56.73
CA ALA A 19 19.23 -14.59 -55.30
C ALA A 19 18.63 -13.29 -54.72
N LEU A 20 17.32 -13.31 -54.44
CA LEU A 20 16.64 -12.26 -53.70
C LEU A 20 17.09 -12.32 -52.23
N VAL A 21 18.09 -11.53 -51.86
CA VAL A 21 18.48 -11.34 -50.46
C VAL A 21 17.46 -10.41 -49.82
N VAL A 22 16.46 -10.99 -49.13
CA VAL A 22 15.54 -10.24 -48.29
C VAL A 22 16.30 -9.84 -47.03
N VAL A 23 16.74 -8.59 -46.96
CA VAL A 23 17.31 -8.00 -45.74
C VAL A 23 16.16 -7.76 -44.77
N VAL A 24 15.88 -8.74 -43.91
CA VAL A 24 14.99 -8.57 -42.76
C VAL A 24 15.75 -7.77 -41.71
N CYS A 25 15.49 -6.47 -41.66
CA CYS A 25 15.94 -5.62 -40.57
C CYS A 25 15.05 -5.91 -39.36
N ALA A 26 15.47 -6.84 -38.50
CA ALA A 26 14.81 -7.05 -37.22
C ALA A 26 15.13 -5.86 -36.30
N PRO A 27 14.13 -5.16 -35.74
CA PRO A 27 14.40 -4.19 -34.69
C PRO A 27 14.89 -4.98 -33.47
N THR A 28 16.18 -4.88 -33.17
CA THR A 28 16.74 -5.27 -31.88
C THR A 28 16.21 -4.30 -30.84
N GLY A 29 14.96 -4.51 -30.42
CA GLY A 29 14.40 -3.92 -29.23
C GLY A 29 15.13 -4.51 -28.04
N THR A 30 16.22 -3.86 -27.64
CA THR A 30 16.79 -4.04 -26.30
C THR A 30 15.69 -3.63 -25.33
N ALA A 31 14.93 -4.61 -24.83
CA ALA A 31 14.12 -4.42 -23.64
C ALA A 31 15.09 -4.05 -22.52
N ALA A 32 15.20 -2.75 -22.25
CA ALA A 32 15.78 -2.28 -21.02
C ALA A 32 14.91 -2.86 -19.91
N SER A 33 15.37 -3.94 -19.29
CA SER A 33 14.90 -4.36 -17.97
C SER A 33 15.24 -3.22 -17.02
N GLY A 34 14.37 -2.21 -16.98
CA GLY A 34 14.38 -1.20 -15.96
C GLY A 34 14.19 -1.92 -14.65
N VAL A 35 15.27 -2.04 -13.88
CA VAL A 35 15.19 -2.39 -12.47
C VAL A 35 14.44 -1.23 -11.81
N THR A 36 13.11 -1.29 -11.79
CA THR A 36 12.32 -0.44 -10.92
C THR A 36 12.66 -0.89 -9.51
N SER A 37 13.49 -0.12 -8.80
CA SER A 37 13.66 -0.28 -7.36
C SER A 37 12.26 -0.19 -6.75
N SER A 38 11.68 -1.33 -6.38
CA SER A 38 10.34 -1.38 -5.83
C SER A 38 10.37 -0.66 -4.48
N VAL A 39 9.68 0.46 -4.37
CA VAL A 39 9.49 1.16 -3.10
C VAL A 39 8.68 0.23 -2.19
N SER A 40 9.23 -0.12 -1.02
CA SER A 40 8.55 -0.96 -0.03
C SER A 40 7.60 -0.12 0.82
N PRO A 41 6.47 -0.68 1.28
CA PRO A 41 5.66 -0.06 2.33
C PRO A 41 6.49 0.21 3.59
N PRO A 42 6.21 1.31 4.32
CA PRO A 42 6.93 1.65 5.54
C PRO A 42 6.62 0.68 6.70
N ASP A 43 7.63 0.36 7.49
CA ASP A 43 7.49 -0.46 8.71
C ASP A 43 6.92 0.38 9.87
N PRO A 44 5.78 -0.02 10.48
CA PRO A 44 5.18 0.71 11.58
C PRO A 44 5.85 0.50 12.95
N SER A 45 6.75 -0.46 13.09
CA SER A 45 7.25 -0.92 14.40
C SER A 45 7.91 0.18 15.25
N ASN A 46 8.53 1.18 14.62
CA ASN A 46 9.19 2.29 15.31
C ASN A 46 8.61 3.66 14.91
N ALA A 47 7.37 3.67 14.39
CA ALA A 47 6.71 4.89 13.98
C ALA A 47 6.16 5.68 15.18
N THR A 48 5.96 6.98 14.95
CA THR A 48 5.31 7.87 15.91
C THR A 48 3.91 8.21 15.44
N PHE A 49 2.91 7.98 16.30
CA PHE A 49 1.49 8.21 16.00
C PHE A 49 0.93 9.32 16.86
N LYS A 50 0.01 10.10 16.28
CA LYS A 50 -0.83 11.02 17.04
C LYS A 50 -2.14 10.33 17.40
N ILE A 51 -2.34 10.01 18.66
CA ILE A 51 -3.55 9.37 19.20
C ILE A 51 -4.24 10.38 20.10
N GLU A 52 -5.43 10.84 19.71
CA GLU A 52 -6.13 11.93 20.40
C GLU A 52 -5.25 13.21 20.52
N ARG A 53 -4.81 13.54 21.74
CA ARG A 53 -3.91 14.66 22.06
C ARG A 53 -2.45 14.22 22.25
N ASP A 54 -2.20 12.91 22.31
CA ASP A 54 -0.90 12.34 22.59
C ASP A 54 -0.09 12.08 21.33
N THR A 55 1.21 12.29 21.43
CA THR A 55 2.20 11.79 20.48
C THR A 55 2.86 10.56 21.10
N VAL A 56 2.74 9.42 20.43
CA VAL A 56 3.20 8.11 20.92
C VAL A 56 4.23 7.54 19.96
N ALA A 57 5.49 7.47 20.40
CA ALA A 57 6.56 6.81 19.67
C ALA A 57 6.60 5.33 20.05
N LEU A 58 6.43 4.44 19.07
CA LEU A 58 6.56 3.01 19.30
C LEU A 58 8.03 2.58 19.26
N VAL A 59 8.34 1.53 20.01
CA VAL A 59 9.59 0.78 19.92
C VAL A 59 9.22 -0.68 19.75
N ASN A 60 9.60 -1.28 18.61
CA ASN A 60 9.24 -2.66 18.26
C ASN A 60 7.73 -2.96 18.37
N GLY A 61 6.91 -2.00 17.95
CA GLY A 61 5.45 -2.10 17.89
C GLY A 61 4.72 -1.81 19.20
N ARG A 62 5.42 -1.35 20.25
CA ARG A 62 4.83 -1.03 21.54
C ARG A 62 5.38 0.26 22.12
N ALA A 63 4.52 1.00 22.83
CA ALA A 63 4.91 2.08 23.71
C ALA A 63 4.27 1.88 25.09
N GLU A 64 4.97 2.31 26.13
CA GLU A 64 4.49 2.26 27.50
C GLU A 64 5.01 3.46 28.30
N ARG A 65 4.14 4.07 29.10
CA ARG A 65 4.50 5.16 30.01
C ARG A 65 3.62 5.12 31.26
N GLU A 66 4.01 5.83 32.31
CA GLU A 66 3.14 6.01 33.48
C GLU A 66 1.92 6.87 33.13
N ALA A 67 0.76 6.54 33.70
CA ALA A 67 -0.46 7.32 33.49
C ALA A 67 -0.39 8.71 34.15
N ALA A 68 0.42 8.84 35.20
CA ALA A 68 0.78 10.07 35.88
C ALA A 68 2.14 9.89 36.55
N PRO A 69 2.89 10.95 36.88
CA PRO A 69 4.18 10.82 37.55
C PRO A 69 4.07 9.98 38.84
N GLY A 70 4.81 8.87 38.91
CA GLY A 70 4.82 7.96 40.05
C GLY A 70 3.63 6.98 40.09
N SER A 71 2.81 6.91 39.04
CA SER A 71 1.67 6.00 38.97
C SER A 71 2.10 4.55 38.73
N ALA A 72 1.49 3.62 39.48
CA ALA A 72 1.58 2.19 39.20
C ALA A 72 0.82 1.79 37.92
N THR A 73 -0.15 2.61 37.49
CA THR A 73 -0.90 2.40 36.24
C THR A 73 -0.08 2.86 35.05
N LYS A 74 -0.07 2.05 33.99
CA LYS A 74 0.61 2.35 32.73
C LYS A 74 -0.39 2.68 31.63
N VAL A 75 -0.01 3.63 30.78
CA VAL A 75 -0.59 3.86 29.47
C VAL A 75 0.19 3.02 28.48
N THR A 76 -0.49 2.17 27.71
CA THR A 76 0.13 1.31 26.71
C THR A 76 -0.44 1.61 25.33
N THR A 77 0.40 1.46 24.31
CA THR A 77 -0.02 1.45 22.91
C THR A 77 0.68 0.29 22.22
N THR A 78 -0.06 -0.54 21.49
CA THR A 78 0.51 -1.69 20.79
C THR A 78 -0.07 -1.76 19.37
N LEU A 79 0.76 -2.15 18.39
CA LEU A 79 0.27 -2.51 17.06
C LEU A 79 -0.49 -3.83 17.13
N ALA A 80 -1.70 -3.85 16.55
CA ALA A 80 -2.39 -5.11 16.32
C ALA A 80 -1.86 -5.80 15.06
N ASP A 81 -2.10 -7.11 14.96
CA ASP A 81 -1.69 -7.88 13.79
C ASP A 81 -2.36 -7.43 12.48
N PRO A 82 -3.69 -7.14 12.44
CA PRO A 82 -4.34 -6.70 11.20
C PRO A 82 -3.74 -5.39 10.67
N ARG A 83 -3.27 -5.45 9.43
CA ARG A 83 -2.67 -4.35 8.68
C ARG A 83 -2.88 -4.55 7.19
N ALA A 84 -2.81 -3.48 6.43
CA ALA A 84 -2.81 -3.52 4.97
C ALA A 84 -1.78 -2.55 4.42
N SER A 85 -1.28 -2.81 3.22
CA SER A 85 -0.35 -1.93 2.53
C SER A 85 -0.78 -1.70 1.09
N GLY A 86 -0.52 -0.51 0.59
CA GLY A 86 -0.91 -0.05 -0.74
C GLY A 86 -0.97 1.47 -0.79
N ASP A 87 -1.09 2.02 -1.99
CA ASP A 87 -1.15 3.47 -2.23
C ASP A 87 -2.54 4.00 -1.80
N VAL A 88 -2.63 4.61 -0.61
CA VAL A 88 -3.90 5.12 -0.06
C VAL A 88 -4.07 6.62 -0.27
N ASP A 89 -2.99 7.36 -0.52
CA ASP A 89 -3.03 8.80 -0.78
C ASP A 89 -2.95 9.17 -2.28
N GLY A 90 -2.61 8.22 -3.14
CA GLY A 90 -2.57 8.35 -4.59
C GLY A 90 -1.26 8.89 -5.16
N ASP A 91 -0.16 8.88 -4.40
CA ASP A 91 1.13 9.40 -4.84
C ASP A 91 1.97 8.38 -5.64
N GLY A 92 1.45 7.16 -5.81
CA GLY A 92 2.09 6.04 -6.51
C GLY A 92 3.09 5.26 -5.65
N ARG A 93 3.19 5.52 -4.34
CA ARG A 93 4.03 4.79 -3.40
C ARG A 93 3.17 4.02 -2.42
N PRO A 94 3.57 2.79 -2.05
CA PRO A 94 2.78 2.03 -1.10
C PRO A 94 2.95 2.58 0.31
N ASP A 95 1.82 2.78 0.96
CA ASP A 95 1.65 3.16 2.36
C ASP A 95 1.38 1.92 3.23
N THR A 96 1.32 2.14 4.54
CA THR A 96 0.93 1.08 5.50
C THR A 96 -0.20 1.58 6.41
N VAL A 97 -1.31 0.85 6.43
CA VAL A 97 -2.45 1.06 7.35
C VAL A 97 -2.32 0.10 8.52
N VAL A 98 -2.46 0.63 9.74
CA VAL A 98 -2.32 -0.12 10.97
C VAL A 98 -3.51 0.08 11.91
N ILE A 99 -3.64 -0.86 12.83
CA ILE A 99 -4.53 -0.78 13.98
C ILE A 99 -3.67 -0.58 15.23
N LEU A 100 -4.03 0.42 16.03
CA LEU A 100 -3.40 0.72 17.30
C LEU A 100 -4.37 0.34 18.43
N ILE A 101 -3.87 -0.42 19.40
CA ILE A 101 -4.57 -0.73 20.64
C ILE A 101 -4.03 0.22 21.71
N TYR A 102 -4.87 1.14 22.18
CA TYR A 102 -4.54 2.16 23.16
C TYR A 102 -5.23 1.87 24.49
N GLN A 103 -4.46 1.79 25.57
CA GLN A 103 -4.97 1.57 26.92
C GLN A 103 -4.46 2.72 27.80
N PRO A 104 -5.26 3.77 28.06
CA PRO A 104 -4.83 4.95 28.83
C PRO A 104 -4.68 4.71 30.34
N GLY A 105 -4.79 3.46 30.80
CA GLY A 105 -4.99 3.09 32.20
C GLY A 105 -6.45 2.78 32.53
N GLY A 106 -6.68 2.18 33.70
CA GLY A 106 -8.01 1.67 34.09
C GLY A 106 -8.40 0.42 33.28
N SER A 107 -9.69 0.28 32.96
CA SER A 107 -10.24 -0.88 32.23
C SER A 107 -10.51 -0.64 30.74
N GLY A 108 -10.23 0.57 30.24
CA GLY A 108 -10.50 0.95 28.85
C GLY A 108 -9.49 0.33 27.89
N THR A 109 -9.97 -0.17 26.75
CA THR A 109 -9.11 -0.60 25.63
C THR A 109 -9.71 -0.08 24.34
N PHE A 110 -9.04 0.88 23.73
CA PHE A 110 -9.54 1.59 22.56
C PHE A 110 -8.77 1.15 21.32
N PHE A 111 -9.50 1.00 20.22
CA PHE A 111 -8.93 0.61 18.93
C PHE A 111 -8.96 1.80 18.00
N TYR A 112 -7.82 2.07 17.36
CA TYR A 112 -7.63 3.18 16.44
C TYR A 112 -7.12 2.69 15.09
N VAL A 113 -7.47 3.39 14.01
CA VAL A 113 -6.85 3.21 12.68
C VAL A 113 -5.95 4.41 12.37
N ALA A 114 -4.80 4.15 11.77
CA ALA A 114 -3.89 5.17 11.27
C ALA A 114 -3.19 4.67 10.00
N ALA A 115 -2.64 5.59 9.20
CA ALA A 115 -1.81 5.27 8.05
C ALA A 115 -0.42 5.91 8.16
N LEU A 116 0.59 5.18 7.70
CA LEU A 116 1.94 5.64 7.47
C LEU A 116 2.06 5.95 5.98
N LEU A 117 2.15 7.23 5.65
CA LEU A 117 2.22 7.73 4.28
C LEU A 117 3.68 7.80 3.84
N ASN A 118 3.99 7.09 2.77
CA ASN A 118 5.33 6.93 2.21
C ASN A 118 5.60 7.99 1.14
N VAL A 119 5.68 9.24 1.58
CA VAL A 119 5.91 10.36 0.66
C VAL A 119 7.38 10.43 0.22
N ARG A 120 7.66 11.14 -0.87
CA ARG A 120 9.04 11.29 -1.41
C ARG A 120 10.07 11.82 -0.39
N GLY A 121 9.63 12.57 0.61
CA GLY A 121 10.46 13.16 1.66
C GLY A 121 10.67 12.29 2.90
N GLY A 122 10.13 11.06 2.93
CA GLY A 122 10.17 10.16 4.07
C GLY A 122 8.78 9.68 4.49
N VAL A 123 8.69 9.09 5.67
CA VAL A 123 7.43 8.56 6.20
C VAL A 123 6.76 9.59 7.09
N THR A 124 5.47 9.85 6.86
CA THR A 124 4.62 10.65 7.74
C THR A 124 3.46 9.80 8.26
N THR A 125 2.80 10.20 9.35
CA THR A 125 1.66 9.46 9.89
C THR A 125 0.41 10.31 9.92
N THR A 126 -0.73 9.72 9.59
CA THR A 126 -2.03 10.37 9.77
C THR A 126 -2.36 10.46 11.27
N PRO A 127 -3.14 11.46 11.71
CA PRO A 127 -3.82 11.38 13.00
C PRO A 127 -4.65 10.11 13.08
N ALA A 128 -4.56 9.41 14.22
CA ALA A 128 -5.30 8.17 14.43
C ALA A 128 -6.79 8.45 14.68
N VAL A 129 -7.66 7.64 14.10
CA VAL A 129 -9.13 7.76 14.22
C VAL A 129 -9.68 6.61 15.06
N LEU A 130 -10.52 6.94 16.04
CA LEU A 130 -11.14 5.96 16.94
C LEU A 130 -12.08 5.04 16.16
N LEU A 131 -11.88 3.73 16.29
CA LEU A 131 -12.78 2.70 15.80
C LEU A 131 -13.83 2.33 16.85
N GLY A 132 -13.43 2.21 18.12
CA GLY A 132 -14.33 1.91 19.25
C GLY A 132 -13.63 1.47 20.55
N ASP A 133 -14.41 1.26 21.61
CA ASP A 133 -13.98 0.70 22.92
C ASP A 133 -14.26 -0.81 22.96
N ARG A 134 -13.23 -1.60 23.30
CA ARG A 134 -13.26 -3.06 23.49
C ARG A 134 -13.94 -3.82 22.36
N ILE A 135 -13.80 -3.33 21.13
CA ILE A 135 -14.24 -4.02 19.91
C ILE A 135 -13.25 -5.14 19.54
N LYS A 136 -13.60 -5.96 18.55
CA LYS A 136 -12.66 -6.89 17.91
C LYS A 136 -12.45 -6.49 16.46
N VAL A 137 -11.23 -6.11 16.10
CA VAL A 137 -10.90 -5.92 14.67
C VAL A 137 -10.69 -7.30 14.03
N THR A 138 -11.43 -7.58 12.97
CA THR A 138 -11.39 -8.86 12.25
C THR A 138 -10.61 -8.78 10.95
N GLY A 139 -10.45 -7.58 10.38
CA GLY A 139 -9.65 -7.38 9.18
C GLY A 139 -9.42 -5.92 8.85
N VAL A 140 -8.32 -5.68 8.13
CA VAL A 140 -8.01 -4.41 7.46
C VAL A 140 -7.66 -4.76 6.02
N LYS A 141 -8.30 -4.09 5.06
CA LYS A 141 -8.06 -4.28 3.63
C LYS A 141 -8.18 -2.95 2.90
N LEU A 142 -7.67 -2.92 1.67
CA LEU A 142 -7.81 -1.78 0.78
C LEU A 142 -8.78 -2.14 -0.36
N ASP A 143 -9.70 -1.22 -0.66
CA ASP A 143 -10.56 -1.24 -1.83
C ASP A 143 -10.24 0.00 -2.68
N GLY A 144 -9.29 -0.16 -3.61
CA GLY A 144 -8.60 0.97 -4.23
C GLY A 144 -7.89 1.80 -3.16
N ARG A 145 -8.24 3.10 -3.09
CA ARG A 145 -7.75 4.04 -2.07
C ARG A 145 -8.58 4.06 -0.78
N THR A 146 -9.64 3.27 -0.72
CA THR A 146 -10.50 3.19 0.46
C THR A 146 -9.94 2.17 1.45
N ILE A 147 -9.68 2.62 2.66
CA ILE A 147 -9.33 1.78 3.80
C ILE A 147 -10.62 1.18 4.36
N VAL A 148 -10.69 -0.15 4.42
CA VAL A 148 -11.86 -0.88 4.92
C VAL A 148 -11.45 -1.66 6.16
N VAL A 149 -12.10 -1.37 7.29
CA VAL A 149 -11.86 -2.01 8.58
C VAL A 149 -13.12 -2.77 9.01
N ASP A 150 -13.01 -4.09 9.07
CA ASP A 150 -14.09 -4.98 9.48
C ASP A 150 -13.95 -5.28 10.98
N VAL A 151 -14.99 -5.00 11.77
CA VAL A 151 -14.98 -5.12 13.23
C VAL A 151 -16.18 -5.91 13.74
N LEU A 152 -16.04 -6.53 14.90
CA LEU A 152 -17.17 -6.91 15.74
C LEU A 152 -17.28 -5.90 16.88
N ASP A 153 -18.48 -5.37 17.03
CA ASP A 153 -18.89 -4.46 18.09
C ASP A 153 -20.02 -5.09 18.93
N ARG A 154 -20.63 -4.29 19.79
CA ARG A 154 -21.73 -4.66 20.68
C ARG A 154 -23.00 -3.92 20.31
N THR A 155 -24.12 -4.51 20.72
CA THR A 155 -25.39 -3.77 20.74
C THR A 155 -25.38 -2.73 21.86
N ALA A 156 -26.18 -1.68 21.71
CA ALA A 156 -26.32 -0.66 22.75
C ALA A 156 -26.79 -1.31 24.07
N GLY A 157 -26.06 -1.04 25.17
CA GLY A 157 -26.37 -1.57 26.50
C GLY A 157 -25.79 -2.95 26.82
N GLN A 158 -25.17 -3.63 25.86
CA GLN A 158 -24.51 -4.91 26.11
C GLN A 158 -23.29 -4.72 27.04
N PRO A 159 -23.05 -5.61 28.02
CA PRO A 159 -21.90 -5.52 28.91
C PRO A 159 -20.58 -5.57 28.16
N LEU A 160 -19.64 -4.70 28.56
CA LEU A 160 -18.31 -4.65 27.92
C LEU A 160 -17.38 -5.79 28.37
N SER A 161 -17.81 -6.59 29.36
CA SER A 161 -17.18 -7.86 29.74
C SER A 161 -17.55 -9.01 28.79
N GLU A 162 -18.59 -8.85 27.99
CA GLU A 162 -18.99 -9.84 26.99
C GLU A 162 -18.21 -9.64 25.69
N SER A 163 -17.91 -10.72 24.97
CA SER A 163 -17.27 -10.67 23.66
C SER A 163 -18.15 -9.94 22.64
N PRO A 164 -17.59 -9.00 21.86
CA PRO A 164 -18.36 -8.32 20.81
C PRO A 164 -18.69 -9.30 19.68
N SER A 165 -19.88 -9.17 19.10
CA SER A 165 -20.43 -10.11 18.11
C SER A 165 -21.17 -9.45 16.93
N VAL A 166 -21.47 -8.15 17.00
CA VAL A 166 -22.20 -7.43 15.96
C VAL A 166 -21.22 -6.97 14.88
N ALA A 167 -21.29 -7.55 13.69
CA ALA A 167 -20.43 -7.16 12.59
C ALA A 167 -20.71 -5.73 12.10
N SER A 168 -19.65 -4.96 11.87
CA SER A 168 -19.70 -3.62 11.29
C SER A 168 -18.46 -3.36 10.44
N THR A 169 -18.62 -2.54 9.40
CA THR A 169 -17.51 -2.15 8.50
C THR A 169 -17.36 -0.64 8.52
N LYS A 170 -16.16 -0.16 8.82
CA LYS A 170 -15.80 1.27 8.78
C LYS A 170 -14.93 1.53 7.56
N ARG A 171 -15.18 2.64 6.86
CA ARG A 171 -14.48 3.03 5.64
C ARG A 171 -13.83 4.39 5.80
N PHE A 172 -12.60 4.52 5.33
CA PHE A 172 -11.84 5.76 5.41
C PHE A 172 -11.11 6.03 4.10
N VAL A 173 -10.89 7.29 3.80
CA VAL A 173 -9.97 7.75 2.74
C VAL A 173 -8.97 8.73 3.34
N VAL A 174 -7.81 8.87 2.70
CA VAL A 174 -6.86 9.93 3.04
C VAL A 174 -7.28 11.22 2.33
N ASP A 175 -7.58 12.26 3.11
CA ASP A 175 -7.72 13.65 2.63
C ASP A 175 -6.72 14.55 3.37
N ARG A 176 -5.85 15.22 2.61
CA ARG A 176 -4.84 16.15 3.15
C ARG A 176 -4.06 15.60 4.35
N GLY A 177 -3.65 14.33 4.28
CA GLY A 177 -2.87 13.65 5.32
C GLY A 177 -3.67 13.22 6.56
N ALA A 178 -5.01 13.27 6.50
CA ALA A 178 -5.89 12.80 7.56
C ALA A 178 -6.83 11.70 7.05
N LEU A 179 -7.22 10.79 7.94
CA LEU A 179 -8.26 9.81 7.64
C LEU A 179 -9.64 10.45 7.80
N VAL A 180 -10.44 10.41 6.76
CA VAL A 180 -11.82 10.89 6.73
C VAL A 180 -12.75 9.70 6.52
N ALA A 181 -13.73 9.54 7.41
CA ALA A 181 -14.74 8.50 7.29
C ALA A 181 -15.63 8.75 6.08
N GLN A 182 -16.02 7.67 5.39
CA GLN A 182 -16.98 7.69 4.27
C GLN A 182 -18.40 7.37 4.74
#